data_AF-A0A1F8ZV03-F1
#
_entry.id   AF-A0A1F8ZV03-F1
#
_cell.length_a   1.000
_cell.length_b   1.000
_cell.length_c   1.000
_cell.angle_alpha   90.00
_cell.angle_beta   90.00
_cell.angle_gamma   90.00
#
_symmetry.space_group_name_H-M   'P 1'
#
loop_
_entity.id
_entity.type
_entity.pdbx_description
1 polymer ?
#
loop_
_entity_poly.entity_id
_entity_poly.type
_entity_poly.pdbx_seq_one_letter_code
_entity_poly.pdbx_strand_id
1 'polypeptide(L)'
;MINPAFLKELDIFLDQYYEQSKKTGRYLSICFPGKGGKNQVRNFENIVYTARRISAIQNFIKNQMGKESSERQTWTKIPSESTMSMGDFLLFQLEELIQKAKSLSENDLGLNMEFGLYLARIWAKQVASEYLYQIIRGGADGKD
;
A
#
# COMPACT_ATOMS: atom_id res chain seq x y z
N MET A 1 -23.11 -2.27 -1.14
CA MET A 1 -22.95 -2.64 -2.57
C MET A 1 -22.78 -1.33 -3.30
N ILE A 2 -21.54 -1.04 -3.70
CA ILE A 2 -21.17 0.20 -4.39
C ILE A 2 -22.00 0.32 -5.68
N ASN A 3 -22.63 1.47 -5.89
CA ASN A 3 -23.31 1.80 -7.14
C ASN A 3 -22.31 1.70 -8.31
N PRO A 4 -22.66 1.08 -9.45
CA PRO A 4 -21.77 0.97 -10.62
C PRO A 4 -21.14 2.29 -11.09
N ALA A 5 -21.85 3.41 -10.97
CA ALA A 5 -21.32 4.73 -11.31
C ALA A 5 -20.16 5.13 -10.38
N PHE A 6 -20.29 4.93 -9.07
CA PHE A 6 -19.21 5.18 -8.13
C PHE A 6 -18.05 4.21 -8.32
N LEU A 7 -18.32 2.94 -8.62
CA LEU A 7 -17.28 1.95 -8.88
C LEU A 7 -16.38 2.38 -10.04
N LYS A 8 -16.98 2.84 -11.15
CA LYS A 8 -16.25 3.37 -12.30
C LYS A 8 -15.35 4.56 -11.92
N GLU A 9 -15.84 5.50 -11.13
CA GLU A 9 -15.05 6.65 -10.68
C GLU A 9 -13.87 6.24 -9.77
N LEU A 10 -14.06 5.26 -8.90
CA LEU A 10 -13.00 4.71 -8.06
C LEU A 10 -11.93 4.03 -8.91
N ASP A 11 -12.33 3.26 -9.93
CA ASP A 11 -11.41 2.58 -10.84
C ASP A 11 -10.62 3.56 -11.70
N ILE A 12 -11.28 4.60 -12.25
CA ILE A 12 -10.58 5.68 -13.01
C ILE A 12 -9.51 6.33 -12.13
N PHE A 13 -9.83 6.61 -10.87
CA PHE A 13 -8.85 7.16 -9.95
C PHE A 13 -7.69 6.20 -9.69
N LEU A 14 -7.96 4.90 -9.51
CA LEU A 14 -6.91 3.89 -9.31
C LEU A 14 -5.99 3.74 -10.53
N ASP A 15 -6.52 3.91 -11.74
CA ASP A 15 -5.73 3.92 -12.97
C ASP A 15 -4.81 5.16 -13.02
N GLN A 16 -5.33 6.33 -12.64
CA GLN A 16 -4.52 7.56 -12.54
C GLN A 16 -3.46 7.46 -11.44
N TYR A 17 -3.78 6.77 -10.34
CA TYR A 17 -2.90 6.59 -9.19
C TYR A 17 -1.87 5.45 -9.39
N TYR A 18 -1.96 4.71 -10.51
CA TYR A 18 -1.18 3.50 -10.73
C TYR A 18 0.35 3.72 -10.70
N GLU A 19 0.84 4.83 -11.27
CA GLU A 19 2.29 5.12 -11.22
C GLU A 19 2.79 5.38 -9.79
N GLN A 20 1.93 5.96 -8.94
CA GLN A 20 2.22 6.15 -7.53
C GLN A 20 2.25 4.80 -6.80
N SER A 21 1.32 3.89 -7.10
CA SER A 21 1.34 2.50 -6.62
C SER A 21 2.62 1.76 -7.04
N LYS A 22 3.06 1.92 -8.29
CA LYS A 22 4.32 1.34 -8.77
C LYS A 22 5.53 1.89 -8.04
N LYS A 23 5.59 3.21 -7.84
CA LYS A 23 6.66 3.85 -7.06
C LYS A 23 6.76 3.25 -5.66
N THR A 24 5.64 3.04 -4.98
CA THR A 24 5.58 2.35 -3.68
C THR A 24 6.09 0.92 -3.75
N GLY A 25 5.69 0.14 -4.76
CA GLY A 25 6.18 -1.23 -4.95
C GLY A 25 7.69 -1.29 -5.14
N ARG A 26 8.27 -0.35 -5.89
CA ARG A 26 9.73 -0.20 -6.02
C ARG A 26 10.39 0.12 -4.69
N TYR A 27 9.86 1.06 -3.93
CA TYR A 27 10.39 1.38 -2.60
C TYR A 27 10.34 0.19 -1.64
N LEU A 28 9.23 -0.55 -1.63
CA LEU A 28 9.14 -1.79 -0.86
C LEU A 28 10.21 -2.80 -1.27
N SER A 29 10.59 -2.88 -2.55
CA SER A 29 11.63 -3.82 -2.99
C SER A 29 13.02 -3.47 -2.42
N ILE A 30 13.28 -2.18 -2.23
CA ILE A 30 14.51 -1.65 -1.62
C ILE A 30 14.51 -1.85 -0.09
N CYS A 31 13.35 -1.70 0.54
CA CYS A 31 13.20 -1.84 1.99
C CYS A 31 13.08 -3.29 2.46
N PHE A 32 12.50 -4.16 1.63
CA PHE A 32 12.19 -5.54 1.95
C PHE A 32 12.78 -6.51 0.91
N PRO A 33 14.12 -6.61 0.80
CA PRO A 33 14.74 -7.54 -0.14
C PRO A 33 14.57 -9.00 0.32
N GLY A 34 14.60 -9.92 -0.64
CA GLY A 34 14.67 -11.37 -0.39
C GLY A 34 13.40 -12.01 0.19
N LYS A 35 13.53 -13.27 0.63
CA LYS A 35 12.38 -14.10 1.05
C LYS A 35 11.64 -13.54 2.28
N GLY A 36 12.37 -13.02 3.27
CA GLY A 36 11.78 -12.42 4.46
C GLY A 36 10.93 -11.19 4.14
N GLY A 37 11.43 -10.35 3.23
CA GLY A 37 10.69 -9.19 2.72
C GLY A 37 9.41 -9.57 1.97
N LYS A 38 9.46 -10.62 1.15
CA LYS A 38 8.28 -11.11 0.41
C LYS A 38 7.14 -11.49 1.35
N ASN A 39 7.46 -12.14 2.47
CA ASN A 39 6.46 -12.49 3.49
C ASN A 39 5.85 -11.24 4.14
N GLN A 40 6.66 -10.20 4.41
CA GLN A 40 6.18 -8.94 4.96
C GLN A 40 5.20 -8.23 4.01
N VAL A 41 5.56 -8.10 2.73
CA VAL A 41 4.70 -7.44 1.73
C VAL A 41 3.40 -8.23 1.49
N ARG A 42 3.47 -9.57 1.46
CA ARG A 42 2.26 -10.41 1.36
C ARG A 42 1.38 -10.31 2.59
N ASN A 43 1.97 -10.25 3.78
CA ASN A 43 1.22 -10.04 5.02
C ASN A 43 0.51 -8.68 5.00
N PHE A 44 1.19 -7.62 4.53
CA PHE A 44 0.57 -6.31 4.34
C PHE A 44 -0.62 -6.36 3.38
N GLU A 45 -0.44 -6.94 2.18
CA GLU A 45 -1.51 -7.13 1.20
C GLU A 45 -2.71 -7.86 1.81
N ASN A 46 -2.47 -8.95 2.54
CA ASN A 46 -3.51 -9.74 3.20
C ASN A 46 -4.27 -8.95 4.27
N ILE A 47 -3.56 -8.18 5.10
CA ILE A 47 -4.20 -7.33 6.13
C ILE A 47 -5.07 -6.26 5.48
N VAL A 48 -4.59 -5.61 4.41
CA VAL A 48 -5.39 -4.61 3.68
C VAL A 48 -6.61 -5.26 3.03
N TYR A 49 -6.44 -6.43 2.40
CA TYR A 49 -7.52 -7.18 1.78
C TYR A 49 -8.63 -7.54 2.78
N THR A 50 -8.25 -8.07 3.94
CA THR A 50 -9.18 -8.60 4.96
C THR A 50 -9.70 -7.54 5.94
N ALA A 51 -9.14 -6.33 5.92
CA ALA A 51 -9.56 -5.26 6.81
C ALA A 51 -11.05 -4.92 6.64
N ARG A 52 -11.73 -4.77 7.78
CA ARG A 52 -13.10 -4.22 7.87
C ARG A 52 -13.14 -2.73 8.18
N ARG A 53 -12.01 -2.15 8.58
CA ARG A 53 -11.86 -0.74 8.95
C ARG A 53 -10.49 -0.25 8.52
N ILE A 54 -10.42 0.98 8.04
CA ILE A 54 -9.16 1.64 7.65
C ILE A 54 -8.17 1.72 8.83
N SER A 55 -8.67 1.98 10.04
CA SER A 55 -7.84 2.04 11.24
C SER A 55 -7.09 0.73 11.54
N ALA A 56 -7.61 -0.42 11.12
CA ALA A 56 -6.89 -1.69 11.25
C ALA A 56 -5.63 -1.73 10.37
N ILE A 57 -5.70 -1.16 9.17
CA ILE A 57 -4.57 -1.05 8.24
C ILE A 57 -3.53 -0.06 8.81
N GLN A 58 -3.99 1.12 9.25
CA GLN A 58 -3.12 2.13 9.85
C GLN A 58 -2.39 1.58 11.08
N ASN A 59 -3.11 0.91 11.98
CA ASN A 59 -2.54 0.31 13.18
C ASN A 59 -1.56 -0.81 12.85
N PHE A 60 -1.84 -1.63 11.83
CA PHE A 60 -0.89 -2.63 11.37
C PHE A 60 0.44 -1.98 10.97
N ILE A 61 0.41 -0.95 10.11
CA ILE A 61 1.61 -0.26 9.64
C ILE A 61 2.38 0.34 10.83
N LYS A 62 1.70 1.09 11.71
CA LYS A 62 2.31 1.69 12.91
C LYS A 62 2.93 0.65 13.84
N ASN A 63 2.24 -0.48 14.04
CA ASN A 63 2.76 -1.57 14.87
C ASN A 63 3.99 -2.23 14.26
N GLN A 64 4.08 -2.34 12.93
CA GLN A 64 5.30 -2.85 12.28
C GLN A 64 6.46 -1.87 12.45
N MET A 65 6.21 -0.57 12.29
CA MET A 65 7.21 0.48 12.55
C MET A 65 7.74 0.44 13.99
N GLY A 66 6.86 0.19 14.98
CA GLY A 66 7.25 0.10 16.38
C GLY A 66 7.98 -1.20 16.78
N LYS A 67 7.99 -2.22 15.92
CA LYS A 67 8.65 -3.52 16.16
C LYS A 67 10.06 -3.60 15.55
N GLU A 68 10.53 -2.52 14.93
CA GLU A 68 11.83 -2.52 14.28
C GLU A 68 12.97 -2.51 15.30
N SER A 69 14.02 -3.26 14.99
CA SER A 69 15.29 -3.19 15.70
C SER A 69 16.30 -2.38 14.90
N SER A 70 17.35 -1.89 15.56
CA SER A 70 18.48 -1.21 14.91
C SER A 70 19.13 -2.06 13.80
N GLU A 71 19.06 -3.38 13.91
CA GLU A 71 19.61 -4.33 12.93
C GLU A 71 18.69 -4.58 11.73
N ARG A 72 17.40 -4.24 11.82
CA ARG A 72 16.39 -4.51 10.77
C ARG A 72 15.42 -3.35 10.63
N GLN A 73 15.96 -2.20 10.24
CA GLN A 73 15.17 -1.01 9.89
C GLN A 73 14.64 -1.15 8.46
N THR A 74 13.46 -1.75 8.28
CA THR A 74 12.80 -1.99 7.00
C THR A 74 11.58 -1.08 6.81
N TRP A 75 10.62 -1.09 7.73
CA TRP A 75 9.46 -0.20 7.80
C TRP A 75 9.84 1.25 8.09
N THR A 76 10.91 1.48 8.86
CA THR A 76 11.45 2.81 9.15
C THR A 76 12.54 3.24 8.16
N LYS A 77 12.94 2.36 7.24
CA LYS A 77 13.91 2.69 6.19
C LYS A 77 13.37 3.80 5.31
N ILE A 78 14.22 4.76 4.97
CA ILE A 78 13.92 5.81 4.00
C ILE A 78 14.45 5.34 2.62
N PRO A 79 13.58 5.09 1.63
CA PRO A 79 14.02 4.82 0.25
C PRO A 79 14.84 6.01 -0.29
N SER A 80 15.82 5.75 -1.15
CA SER A 80 16.76 6.77 -1.67
C SER A 80 16.09 7.97 -2.36
N GLU A 81 14.87 7.78 -2.88
CA GLU A 81 14.08 8.81 -3.57
C GLU A 81 12.93 9.36 -2.69
N SER A 82 12.96 9.11 -1.38
CA SER A 82 11.93 9.54 -0.41
C SER A 82 12.55 10.40 0.69
N THR A 83 11.75 11.30 1.25
CA THR A 83 12.07 12.01 2.50
C THR A 83 11.42 11.38 3.73
N MET A 84 10.54 10.39 3.50
CA MET A 84 9.75 9.71 4.52
C MET A 84 10.18 8.26 4.67
N SER A 85 10.02 7.72 5.87
CA SER A 85 10.15 6.28 6.10
C SER A 85 9.13 5.50 5.27
N MET A 86 9.39 4.23 4.99
CA MET A 86 8.48 3.39 4.21
C MET A 86 7.10 3.29 4.86
N GLY A 87 7.02 3.16 6.18
CA GLY A 87 5.78 3.12 6.94
C GLY A 87 5.00 4.43 6.85
N ASP A 88 5.68 5.57 7.00
CA ASP A 88 5.06 6.88 6.85
C ASP A 88 4.57 7.12 5.42
N PHE A 89 5.34 6.67 4.43
CA PHE A 89 4.96 6.76 3.01
C PHE A 89 3.69 5.95 2.71
N LEU A 90 3.55 4.75 3.28
CA LEU A 90 2.31 3.95 3.16
C LEU A 90 1.13 4.61 3.86
N LEU A 91 1.34 5.20 5.04
CA LEU A 91 0.29 5.93 5.77
C LEU A 91 -0.17 7.18 5.01
N PHE A 92 0.78 7.91 4.40
CA PHE A 92 0.49 9.07 3.56
C PHE A 92 -0.40 8.70 2.37
N GLN A 93 -0.04 7.66 1.62
CA GLN A 93 -0.86 7.21 0.49
C GLN A 93 -2.23 6.72 0.93
N LEU A 94 -2.30 5.98 2.04
CA LEU A 94 -3.59 5.55 2.58
C LEU A 94 -4.49 6.75 2.91
N GLU A 95 -3.92 7.83 3.43
CA GLU A 95 -4.65 9.09 3.65
C GLU A 95 -5.15 9.71 2.34
N GLU A 96 -4.33 9.75 1.28
CA GLU A 96 -4.77 10.24 -0.04
C GLU A 96 -5.97 9.44 -0.58
N LEU A 97 -5.95 8.11 -0.44
CA LEU A 97 -7.06 7.25 -0.82
C LEU A 97 -8.32 7.55 0.00
N ILE A 98 -8.19 7.79 1.31
CA ILE A 98 -9.32 8.15 2.20
C ILE A 98 -9.89 9.51 1.82
N GLN A 99 -9.05 10.49 1.51
CA GLN A 99 -9.50 11.81 1.07
C GLN A 99 -10.26 11.71 -0.25
N LYS A 100 -9.79 10.88 -1.20
CA LYS A 100 -10.54 10.61 -2.43
C LYS A 100 -11.89 9.96 -2.14
N ALA A 101 -11.93 8.94 -1.28
CA ALA A 101 -13.18 8.30 -0.86
C ALA A 101 -14.18 9.30 -0.25
N LYS A 102 -13.69 10.16 0.66
CA LYS A 102 -14.49 11.21 1.29
C LYS A 102 -15.04 12.21 0.29
N SER A 103 -14.25 12.59 -0.72
CA SER A 103 -14.69 13.52 -1.77
C SER A 103 -15.83 12.96 -2.62
N LEU A 104 -15.83 11.65 -2.87
CA LEU A 104 -16.84 10.97 -3.68
C LEU A 104 -18.09 10.59 -2.88
N SER A 105 -17.96 10.41 -1.57
CA SER A 105 -19.08 9.96 -0.73
C SER A 105 -19.94 11.09 -0.18
N GLU A 106 -19.62 12.35 -0.48
CA GLU A 106 -20.37 13.55 -0.07
C GLU A 106 -20.73 13.60 1.44
N ASN A 107 -19.83 13.10 2.28
CA ASN A 107 -19.99 12.95 3.75
C ASN A 107 -20.89 11.80 4.24
N ASP A 108 -21.39 10.93 3.36
CA ASP A 108 -21.96 9.64 3.80
C ASP A 108 -20.83 8.77 4.40
N LEU A 109 -20.92 8.51 5.70
CA LEU A 109 -19.90 7.78 6.45
C LEU A 109 -19.82 6.30 6.05
N GLY A 110 -20.95 5.68 5.68
CA GLY A 110 -21.01 4.29 5.24
C GLY A 110 -20.32 4.12 3.89
N LEU A 111 -20.65 5.00 2.94
CA LEU A 111 -20.03 5.02 1.62
C LEU A 111 -18.55 5.40 1.68
N ASN A 112 -18.18 6.38 2.52
CA ASN A 112 -16.76 6.75 2.71
C ASN A 112 -15.93 5.52 3.11
N MET A 113 -16.40 4.76 4.10
CA MET A 113 -15.72 3.55 4.55
C MET A 113 -15.67 2.47 3.46
N GLU A 114 -16.78 2.23 2.74
CA GLU A 114 -16.85 1.23 1.66
C GLU A 114 -15.88 1.60 0.52
N PHE A 115 -15.85 2.87 0.11
CA PHE A 115 -14.98 3.40 -0.94
C PHE A 115 -13.51 3.38 -0.52
N GLY A 116 -13.21 3.84 0.70
CA GLY A 116 -11.84 3.86 1.23
C GLY A 116 -11.25 2.45 1.31
N LEU A 117 -12.03 1.47 1.79
CA LEU A 117 -11.60 0.07 1.81
C LEU A 117 -11.45 -0.49 0.40
N TYR A 118 -12.34 -0.16 -0.53
CA TYR A 118 -12.22 -0.56 -1.92
C TYR A 118 -10.89 -0.07 -2.53
N LEU A 119 -10.63 1.23 -2.45
CA LEU A 119 -9.41 1.86 -2.95
C LEU A 119 -8.15 1.24 -2.33
N ALA A 120 -8.12 1.11 -1.00
CA ALA A 120 -6.98 0.54 -0.30
C ALA A 120 -6.65 -0.89 -0.76
N ARG A 121 -7.67 -1.73 -0.99
CA ARG A 121 -7.48 -3.12 -1.45
C ARG A 121 -6.86 -3.20 -2.83
N ILE A 122 -7.37 -2.42 -3.78
CA ILE A 122 -6.84 -2.44 -5.15
C ILE A 122 -5.45 -1.82 -5.18
N TRP A 123 -5.24 -0.71 -4.47
CA TRP A 123 -3.92 -0.09 -4.30
C TRP A 123 -2.90 -1.09 -3.73
N ALA A 124 -3.19 -1.77 -2.62
CA ALA A 124 -2.27 -2.72 -2.02
C ALA A 124 -1.93 -3.88 -2.98
N LYS A 125 -2.88 -4.33 -3.79
CA LYS A 125 -2.65 -5.33 -4.83
C LYS A 125 -1.73 -4.81 -5.95
N GLN A 126 -1.93 -3.58 -6.43
CA GLN A 126 -1.05 -2.94 -7.42
C GLN A 126 0.38 -2.81 -6.87
N VAL A 127 0.51 -2.33 -5.63
CA VAL A 127 1.80 -2.18 -4.91
C VAL A 127 2.51 -3.53 -4.76
N ALA A 128 1.82 -4.57 -4.29
CA ALA A 128 2.38 -5.89 -4.10
C ALA A 128 2.80 -6.54 -5.44
N SER A 129 2.03 -6.29 -6.50
CA SER A 129 2.34 -6.79 -7.85
C SER A 129 3.64 -6.19 -8.38
N GLU A 130 3.81 -4.86 -8.27
CA GLU A 130 5.06 -4.20 -8.68
C GLU A 130 6.24 -4.65 -7.80
N TYR A 131 6.06 -4.75 -6.48
CA TYR A 131 7.10 -5.28 -5.59
C TYR A 131 7.61 -6.66 -6.06
N LEU A 132 6.69 -7.58 -6.37
CA LEU A 132 7.05 -8.92 -6.83
C LEU A 132 7.76 -8.89 -8.18
N TYR A 133 7.31 -8.03 -9.09
CA TYR A 133 7.99 -7.82 -10.37
C TYR A 133 9.45 -7.39 -10.16
N GLN A 134 9.70 -6.43 -9.26
CA GLN A 134 11.06 -5.97 -8.95
C GLN A 134 11.93 -7.07 -8.31
N ILE A 135 11.37 -7.87 -7.40
CA ILE A 135 12.09 -9.00 -6.79
C ILE A 135 12.45 -10.07 -7.83
N ILE A 136 11.53 -10.39 -8.75
CA ILE A 136 11.78 -11.38 -9.80
C ILE A 136 12.83 -10.87 -10.79
N ARG A 137 12.71 -9.61 -11.22
CA ARG A 137 13.66 -8.98 -12.14
C ARG A 137 15.06 -8.89 -11.53
N GLY A 138 15.18 -8.37 -10.32
CA GLY A 138 16.47 -8.27 -9.62
C GLY A 138 17.09 -9.63 -9.23
N GLY A 139 16.27 -10.68 -9.14
CA GLY A 139 16.74 -12.06 -8.95
C GLY A 139 17.17 -12.76 -10.24
N ALA A 140 16.79 -12.26 -11.42
CA ALA A 140 17.20 -12.78 -12.72
C ALA A 140 18.60 -12.28 -13.12
N ASP A 141 18.97 -11.07 -12.70
CA ASP A 141 20.28 -10.44 -12.96
C ASP A 141 21.39 -10.94 -11.98
N GLY A 142 21.06 -11.84 -11.05
CA GLY A 142 21.98 -12.37 -10.02
C GLY A 142 22.31 -13.86 -10.16
N LYS A 143 22.13 -14.43 -11.36
CA LYS A 143 22.63 -15.77 -11.72
C LYS A 143 23.76 -15.63 -12.74
N ASP A 144 24.93 -15.21 -12.26
CA ASP A 144 26.22 -15.50 -12.88
C ASP A 144 27.00 -16.45 -11.97
#